data_AF-A0A834I1G6-F1
#
_entry.id   AF-A0A834I1G6-F1
#
_cell.length_a   1.000
_cell.length_b   1.000
_cell.length_c   1.000
_cell.angle_alpha   90.00
_cell.angle_beta   90.00
_cell.angle_gamma   90.00
#
_symmetry.space_group_name_H-M   'P 1'
#
loop_
_entity.id
_entity.type
_entity.pdbx_description
1 polymer ?
#
loop_
_entity_poly.entity_id
_entity_poly.type
_entity_poly.pdbx_seq_one_letter_code
_entity_poly.pdbx_strand_id
1 'polypeptide(L)'
;MANEGSGCNILERYRNISNKLKKRFLRKPNEMEGAESFASLGRVYLVIQLEKQLTCVPTENLQAGLNSCMLACTKYPKDSILQTGLYLELVDFLKEIGKIELIQPYLKGAIQLSQGKHDTNIHCLEKFALHFISIGDYVSALQTYQEIMRIIDRLPKNGYRCDILLKCEINSVFLLLILRPNTLNIAPNLAKILEKYTWGDKSDNILQACKMSEMLFILLQSLVVICQSLDKSSLEDLEVEFWPFLSSEQKNLLRVLIKLYCH
;
A
#
# COMPACT_ATOMS: atom_id res chain seq x y z
N MET A 1 -16.89 -32.37 69.15
CA MET A 1 -17.78 -32.68 68.03
C MET A 1 -17.13 -32.12 66.77
N ALA A 2 -16.65 -33.03 65.91
CA ALA A 2 -15.69 -32.76 64.86
C ALA A 2 -16.34 -32.10 63.63
N ASN A 3 -15.49 -31.38 62.92
CA ASN A 3 -15.78 -30.36 61.92
C ASN A 3 -16.03 -31.00 60.54
N GLU A 4 -17.28 -31.37 60.23
CA GLU A 4 -17.69 -31.95 58.92
C GLU A 4 -18.05 -30.90 57.84
N GLY A 5 -17.60 -29.66 57.97
CA GLY A 5 -17.98 -28.56 57.05
C GLY A 5 -17.05 -28.31 55.84
N SER A 6 -15.83 -28.85 55.83
CA SER A 6 -14.78 -28.36 54.89
C SER A 6 -14.58 -29.21 53.62
N GLY A 7 -15.03 -30.47 53.62
CA GLY A 7 -14.84 -31.38 52.47
C GLY A 7 -15.78 -31.10 51.29
N CYS A 8 -17.02 -30.68 51.56
CA CYS A 8 -18.03 -30.42 50.53
C CYS A 8 -17.64 -29.23 49.63
N ASN A 9 -17.02 -28.20 50.21
CA ASN A 9 -16.61 -26.98 49.50
C ASN A 9 -15.43 -27.23 48.54
N ILE A 10 -14.51 -28.15 48.88
CA ILE A 10 -13.33 -28.45 48.05
C ILE A 10 -13.72 -29.25 46.81
N LEU A 11 -14.63 -30.23 46.95
CA LEU A 11 -15.13 -31.01 45.81
C LEU A 11 -15.95 -30.16 44.84
N GLU A 12 -16.72 -29.20 45.36
CA GLU A 12 -17.48 -28.26 44.54
C GLU A 12 -16.55 -27.26 43.83
N ARG A 13 -15.53 -26.75 44.52
CA ARG A 13 -14.46 -25.95 43.89
C ARG A 13 -13.71 -26.74 42.83
N TYR A 14 -13.37 -28.01 43.09
CA TYR A 14 -12.71 -28.88 42.12
C TYR A 14 -13.61 -29.14 40.90
N ARG A 15 -14.91 -29.42 41.09
CA ARG A 15 -15.88 -29.54 39.99
C ARG A 15 -16.02 -28.24 39.22
N ASN A 16 -16.05 -27.09 39.89
CA ASN A 16 -16.14 -25.79 39.22
C ASN A 16 -14.88 -25.45 38.42
N ILE A 17 -13.69 -25.76 38.95
CA ILE A 17 -12.42 -25.59 38.24
C ILE A 17 -12.32 -26.58 37.06
N SER A 18 -12.68 -27.84 37.28
CA SER A 18 -12.69 -28.88 36.23
C SER A 18 -13.70 -28.55 35.12
N ASN A 19 -14.87 -28.00 35.46
CA ASN A 19 -15.86 -27.54 34.48
C ASN A 19 -15.41 -26.27 33.75
N LYS A 20 -14.69 -25.35 34.41
CA LYS A 20 -14.07 -24.19 33.75
C LYS A 20 -12.96 -24.61 32.79
N LEU A 21 -12.10 -25.55 33.20
CA LEU A 21 -11.06 -26.12 32.36
C LEU A 21 -11.66 -26.91 31.20
N LYS A 22 -12.65 -27.78 31.44
CA LYS A 22 -13.41 -28.45 30.38
C LYS A 22 -14.07 -27.45 29.44
N LYS A 23 -14.68 -26.36 29.92
CA LYS A 23 -15.24 -25.31 29.05
C LYS A 23 -14.17 -24.56 28.24
N ARG A 24 -12.94 -24.39 28.75
CA ARG A 24 -11.81 -23.81 28.01
C ARG A 24 -11.21 -24.80 26.99
N PHE A 25 -11.16 -26.08 27.32
CA PHE A 25 -10.69 -27.17 26.46
C PHE A 25 -11.74 -27.60 25.40
N LEU A 26 -13.04 -27.43 25.68
CA LEU A 26 -14.18 -27.74 24.79
C LEU A 26 -14.62 -26.54 23.95
N ARG A 27 -14.20 -25.33 24.29
CA ARG A 27 -14.19 -24.24 23.31
C ARG A 27 -13.12 -24.63 22.31
N LYS A 28 -13.48 -24.77 21.02
CA LYS A 28 -12.49 -24.74 19.94
C LYS A 28 -11.47 -23.64 20.32
N PRO A 29 -10.16 -23.92 20.33
CA PRO A 29 -9.18 -22.87 20.60
C PRO A 29 -9.58 -21.69 19.73
N ASN A 30 -9.84 -20.54 20.35
CA ASN A 30 -10.30 -19.38 19.61
C ASN A 30 -9.17 -19.07 18.63
N GLU A 31 -9.34 -19.44 17.36
CA GLU A 31 -8.26 -19.39 16.36
C GLU A 31 -7.71 -17.96 16.26
N MET A 32 -8.55 -16.99 16.62
CA MET A 32 -8.24 -15.58 16.82
C MET A 32 -7.28 -15.31 17.97
N GLU A 33 -7.47 -15.88 19.17
CA GLU A 33 -6.53 -15.72 20.30
C GLU A 33 -5.15 -16.32 19.98
N GLY A 34 -5.14 -17.44 19.26
CA GLY A 34 -3.90 -18.03 18.73
C GLY A 34 -3.21 -17.11 17.72
N ALA A 35 -3.96 -16.59 16.75
CA ALA A 35 -3.46 -15.65 15.75
C ALA A 35 -2.90 -14.37 16.39
N GLU A 36 -3.62 -13.79 17.37
CA GLU A 36 -3.18 -12.59 18.09
C GLU A 36 -1.90 -12.85 18.90
N SER A 37 -1.79 -14.02 19.54
CA SER A 37 -0.57 -14.39 20.27
C SER A 37 0.63 -14.46 19.32
N PHE A 38 0.50 -15.09 18.15
CA PHE A 38 1.58 -15.12 17.15
C PHE A 38 1.89 -13.74 16.55
N ALA A 39 0.87 -12.91 16.30
CA ALA A 39 1.07 -11.55 15.81
C ALA A 39 1.80 -10.69 16.85
N SER A 40 1.43 -10.77 18.13
CA SER A 40 2.13 -10.08 19.22
C SER A 40 3.59 -10.52 19.36
N LEU A 41 3.84 -11.83 19.25
CA LEU A 41 5.20 -12.36 19.30
C LEU A 41 6.03 -11.85 18.12
N GLY A 42 5.44 -11.87 16.92
CA GLY A 42 6.03 -11.28 15.73
C GLY A 42 6.43 -9.83 15.94
N ARG A 43 5.49 -8.98 16.38
CA ARG A 43 5.74 -7.57 16.70
C ARG A 43 6.89 -7.37 17.69
N VAL A 44 6.97 -8.20 18.74
CA VAL A 44 8.07 -8.13 19.72
C VAL A 44 9.42 -8.40 19.05
N TYR A 45 9.53 -9.44 18.23
CA TYR A 45 10.77 -9.70 17.47
C TYR A 45 11.13 -8.57 16.52
N LEU A 46 10.13 -7.97 15.88
CA LEU A 46 10.30 -6.86 14.96
C LEU A 46 10.79 -5.59 15.70
N VAL A 47 10.19 -5.23 16.83
CA VAL A 47 10.65 -4.10 17.68
C VAL A 47 12.07 -4.34 18.17
N ILE A 48 12.39 -5.55 18.65
CA ILE A 48 13.75 -5.91 19.05
C ILE A 48 14.74 -5.69 17.89
N GLN A 49 14.36 -6.03 16.66
CA GLN A 49 15.20 -5.82 15.49
C GLN A 49 15.41 -4.33 15.17
N LEU A 50 14.39 -3.48 15.34
CA LEU A 50 14.51 -2.03 15.19
C LEU A 50 15.44 -1.43 16.24
N GLU A 51 15.23 -1.74 17.51
CA GLU A 51 16.07 -1.26 18.62
C GLU A 51 17.54 -1.70 18.47
N LYS A 52 17.75 -2.90 17.94
CA LYS A 52 19.08 -3.49 17.76
C LYS A 52 19.74 -3.13 16.43
N GLN A 53 19.17 -2.26 15.60
CA GLN A 53 19.94 -1.68 14.48
C GLN A 53 21.22 -0.95 14.95
N LEU A 54 21.34 -0.60 16.24
CA LEU A 54 22.58 -0.10 16.85
C LEU A 54 23.66 -1.16 17.11
N THR A 55 23.33 -2.45 17.10
CA THR A 55 24.26 -3.53 17.45
C THR A 55 23.99 -4.75 16.59
N CYS A 56 24.96 -5.08 15.72
CA CYS A 56 25.02 -6.26 14.84
C CYS A 56 24.32 -7.51 15.41
N VAL A 57 23.02 -7.66 15.13
CA VAL A 57 22.19 -8.79 15.57
C VAL A 57 21.65 -9.50 14.32
N PRO A 58 21.71 -10.84 14.26
CA PRO A 58 21.54 -11.61 13.04
C PRO A 58 20.12 -11.52 12.47
N THR A 59 20.04 -11.73 11.15
CA THR A 59 18.85 -11.89 10.31
C THR A 59 17.80 -12.87 10.86
N GLU A 60 18.16 -13.68 11.86
CA GLU A 60 17.32 -14.66 12.54
C GLU A 60 16.11 -14.05 13.26
N ASN A 61 16.26 -12.91 13.95
CA ASN A 61 15.14 -12.27 14.65
C ASN A 61 14.11 -11.71 13.67
N LEU A 62 14.59 -11.11 12.56
CA LEU A 62 13.74 -10.68 11.47
C LEU A 62 12.97 -11.87 10.89
N GLN A 63 13.67 -12.96 10.57
CA GLN A 63 13.03 -14.15 10.00
C GLN A 63 12.03 -14.78 10.98
N ALA A 64 12.34 -14.84 12.28
CA ALA A 64 11.45 -15.34 13.31
C ALA A 64 10.19 -14.46 13.45
N GLY A 65 10.34 -13.14 13.43
CA GLY A 65 9.24 -12.18 13.46
C GLY A 65 8.33 -12.32 12.24
N LEU A 66 8.91 -12.34 11.04
CA LEU A 66 8.18 -12.54 9.79
C LEU A 66 7.43 -13.87 9.78
N ASN A 67 8.09 -14.98 10.12
CA ASN A 67 7.47 -16.30 10.18
C ASN A 67 6.32 -16.37 11.20
N SER A 68 6.47 -15.71 12.34
CA SER A 68 5.43 -15.65 13.38
C SER A 68 4.20 -14.88 12.91
N CYS A 69 4.40 -13.72 12.27
CA CYS A 69 3.31 -12.96 11.66
C CYS A 69 2.63 -13.75 10.53
N MET A 70 3.40 -14.45 9.70
CA MET A 70 2.82 -15.29 8.63
C MET A 70 2.02 -16.45 9.19
N LEU A 71 2.48 -17.07 10.29
CA LEU A 71 1.71 -18.10 10.98
C LEU A 71 0.40 -17.52 11.54
N ALA A 72 0.44 -16.33 12.15
CA ALA A 72 -0.77 -15.62 12.58
C ALA A 72 -1.76 -15.41 11.42
N CYS A 73 -1.28 -14.99 10.24
CA CYS A 73 -2.10 -14.87 9.04
C CYS A 73 -2.85 -16.17 8.70
N THR A 74 -2.19 -17.33 8.77
CA THR A 74 -2.84 -18.62 8.48
C THR A 74 -3.92 -19.01 9.49
N LYS A 75 -3.89 -18.42 10.69
CA LYS A 75 -4.85 -18.69 11.77
C LYS A 75 -6.03 -17.72 11.78
N TYR A 76 -5.89 -16.54 11.19
CA TYR A 76 -7.03 -15.65 11.02
C TYR A 76 -8.07 -16.23 10.05
N PRO A 77 -9.37 -15.90 10.21
CA PRO A 77 -10.40 -16.27 9.26
C PRO A 77 -10.10 -15.73 7.85
N LYS A 78 -10.40 -16.52 6.81
CA LYS A 78 -10.08 -16.20 5.40
C LYS A 78 -10.70 -14.89 4.90
N ASP A 79 -11.85 -14.47 5.44
CA ASP A 79 -12.51 -13.22 5.07
C ASP A 79 -12.10 -12.03 5.96
N SER A 80 -11.15 -12.22 6.87
CA SER A 80 -10.77 -11.19 7.83
C SER A 80 -9.92 -10.08 7.20
N ILE A 81 -10.25 -8.83 7.49
CA ILE A 81 -9.43 -7.67 7.12
C ILE A 81 -8.09 -7.68 7.90
N LEU A 82 -8.04 -8.39 9.03
CA LEU A 82 -6.85 -8.50 9.87
C LEU A 82 -5.68 -9.16 9.14
N GLN A 83 -5.95 -10.10 8.22
CA GLN A 83 -4.90 -10.70 7.41
C GLN A 83 -4.23 -9.63 6.55
N THR A 84 -5.01 -8.88 5.76
CA THR A 84 -4.48 -7.77 4.94
C THR A 84 -3.75 -6.74 5.79
N GLY A 85 -4.31 -6.39 6.96
CA GLY A 85 -3.69 -5.47 7.90
C GLY A 85 -2.30 -5.93 8.36
N LEU A 86 -2.14 -7.21 8.71
CA LEU A 86 -0.86 -7.76 9.14
C LEU A 86 0.19 -7.74 8.01
N TYR A 87 -0.21 -8.02 6.77
CA TYR A 87 0.71 -7.86 5.63
C TYR A 87 1.14 -6.41 5.42
N LEU A 88 0.25 -5.43 5.58
CA LEU A 88 0.60 -4.01 5.45
C LEU A 88 1.50 -3.53 6.59
N GLU A 89 1.27 -4.02 7.81
CA GLU A 89 2.14 -3.76 8.97
C GLU A 89 3.56 -4.28 8.72
N LEU A 90 3.69 -5.50 8.17
CA LEU A 90 4.99 -6.04 7.78
C LEU A 90 5.68 -5.21 6.70
N VAL A 91 4.91 -4.67 5.73
CA VAL A 91 5.45 -3.81 4.68
C VAL A 91 6.00 -2.51 5.26
N ASP A 92 5.26 -1.85 6.15
CA ASP A 92 5.71 -0.59 6.76
C ASP A 92 6.95 -0.84 7.64
N PHE A 93 6.97 -1.95 8.38
CA PHE A 93 8.15 -2.37 9.13
C PHE A 93 9.39 -2.63 8.25
N LEU A 94 9.23 -3.36 7.14
CA LEU A 94 10.34 -3.64 6.21
C LEU A 94 10.88 -2.36 5.56
N LYS A 95 10.02 -1.36 5.34
CA LYS A 95 10.45 -0.03 4.87
C LYS A 95 11.30 0.68 5.92
N GLU A 96 10.89 0.65 7.20
CA GLU A 96 11.65 1.27 8.29
C GLU A 96 13.04 0.64 8.44
N ILE A 97 13.16 -0.68 8.27
CA ILE A 97 14.46 -1.37 8.31
C ILE A 97 15.27 -1.20 7.01
N GLY A 98 14.67 -0.69 5.94
CA GLY A 98 15.31 -0.52 4.64
C GLY A 98 15.51 -1.84 3.87
N LYS A 99 14.74 -2.88 4.19
CA LYS A 99 14.76 -4.19 3.50
C LYS A 99 13.78 -4.22 2.34
N ILE A 100 14.07 -3.39 1.33
CA ILE A 100 13.17 -3.10 0.21
C ILE A 100 12.92 -4.36 -0.64
N GLU A 101 13.90 -5.24 -0.75
CA GLU A 101 13.86 -6.50 -1.49
C GLU A 101 12.78 -7.48 -0.99
N LEU A 102 12.40 -7.39 0.29
CA LEU A 102 11.41 -8.27 0.89
C LEU A 102 9.98 -7.73 0.81
N ILE A 103 9.77 -6.47 0.43
CA ILE A 103 8.46 -5.81 0.47
C ILE A 103 7.48 -6.38 -0.56
N GLN A 104 7.96 -6.63 -1.78
CA GLN A 104 7.11 -6.97 -2.92
C GLN A 104 6.26 -8.24 -2.69
N PRO A 105 6.79 -9.36 -2.15
CA PRO A 105 5.99 -10.54 -1.80
C PRO A 105 4.84 -10.24 -0.83
N TYR A 106 5.07 -9.42 0.20
CA TYR A 106 4.04 -9.10 1.18
C TYR A 106 2.95 -8.19 0.59
N LEU A 107 3.31 -7.22 -0.25
CA LEU A 107 2.31 -6.41 -0.96
C LEU A 107 1.47 -7.26 -1.93
N LYS A 108 2.08 -8.20 -2.66
CA LYS A 108 1.33 -9.13 -3.52
C LYS A 108 0.35 -9.98 -2.70
N GLY A 109 0.78 -10.48 -1.53
CA GLY A 109 -0.10 -11.20 -0.60
C GLY A 109 -1.28 -10.35 -0.11
N ALA A 110 -1.03 -9.09 0.27
CA ALA A 110 -2.08 -8.16 0.68
C ALA A 110 -3.10 -7.88 -0.45
N ILE A 111 -2.62 -7.72 -1.68
CA ILE A 111 -3.47 -7.53 -2.87
C ILE A 111 -4.34 -8.76 -3.09
N GLN A 112 -3.77 -9.97 -3.04
CA GLN A 112 -4.51 -11.22 -3.23
C GLN A 112 -5.62 -11.39 -2.17
N LEU A 113 -5.32 -11.13 -0.90
CA LEU A 113 -6.29 -11.23 0.20
C LEU A 113 -7.39 -10.16 0.16
N SER A 114 -7.13 -9.04 -0.51
CA SER A 114 -8.10 -7.96 -0.66
C SER A 114 -8.93 -8.07 -1.94
N GLN A 115 -8.72 -9.09 -2.79
CA GLN A 115 -9.52 -9.33 -3.99
C GLN A 115 -10.99 -9.58 -3.59
N GLY A 116 -11.84 -8.56 -3.76
CA GLY A 116 -13.26 -8.55 -3.34
C GLY A 116 -13.62 -7.41 -2.40
N LYS A 117 -12.64 -6.82 -1.70
CA LYS A 117 -12.80 -5.62 -0.87
C LYS A 117 -12.22 -4.42 -1.61
N HIS A 118 -13.00 -3.83 -2.52
CA HIS A 118 -12.51 -2.85 -3.49
C HIS A 118 -11.66 -1.72 -2.89
N ASP A 119 -12.13 -1.05 -1.84
CA ASP A 119 -11.41 0.10 -1.27
C ASP A 119 -10.10 -0.34 -0.59
N THR A 120 -10.10 -1.49 0.12
CA THR A 120 -8.88 -2.07 0.68
C THR A 120 -7.90 -2.49 -0.41
N ASN A 121 -8.41 -3.08 -1.49
CA ASN A 121 -7.59 -3.52 -2.62
C ASN A 121 -6.93 -2.34 -3.34
N ILE A 122 -7.69 -1.26 -3.56
CA ILE A 122 -7.19 0.00 -4.10
C ILE A 122 -6.06 0.54 -3.21
N HIS A 123 -6.26 0.58 -1.89
CA HIS A 123 -5.22 1.02 -0.96
C HIS A 123 -3.94 0.16 -1.04
N CYS A 124 -4.07 -1.17 -1.11
CA CYS A 124 -2.94 -2.07 -1.30
C CYS A 124 -2.21 -1.83 -2.64
N LEU A 125 -2.96 -1.60 -3.71
CA LEU A 125 -2.40 -1.27 -5.03
C LEU A 125 -1.70 0.09 -5.02
N GLU A 126 -2.22 1.10 -4.33
CA GLU A 126 -1.52 2.39 -4.16
C GLU A 126 -0.17 2.21 -3.46
N LYS A 127 -0.14 1.45 -2.37
CA LYS A 127 1.12 1.12 -1.65
C LYS A 127 2.09 0.36 -2.55
N PHE A 128 1.59 -0.47 -3.47
CA PHE A 128 2.37 -1.23 -4.44
C PHE A 128 2.96 -0.36 -5.55
N ALA A 129 2.16 0.57 -6.10
CA ALA A 129 2.64 1.55 -7.08
C ALA A 129 3.74 2.45 -6.47
N LEU A 130 3.55 2.90 -5.23
CA LEU A 130 4.56 3.68 -4.51
C LEU A 130 5.85 2.91 -4.25
N HIS A 131 5.76 1.61 -3.95
CA HIS A 131 6.95 0.75 -3.83
C HIS A 131 7.71 0.67 -5.16
N PHE A 132 7.02 0.47 -6.29
CA PHE A 132 7.65 0.46 -7.61
C PHE A 132 8.33 1.80 -7.95
N ILE A 133 7.70 2.92 -7.63
CA ILE A 133 8.33 4.24 -7.75
C ILE A 133 9.62 4.31 -6.91
N SER A 134 9.59 3.83 -5.67
CA SER A 134 10.76 3.89 -4.77
C SER A 134 11.97 3.08 -5.26
N ILE A 135 11.74 1.99 -6.00
CA ILE A 135 12.81 1.18 -6.60
C ILE A 135 13.17 1.60 -8.03
N GLY A 136 12.49 2.61 -8.58
CA GLY A 136 12.71 3.10 -9.95
C GLY A 136 12.07 2.24 -11.05
N ASP A 137 11.23 1.27 -10.72
CA ASP A 137 10.47 0.48 -11.71
C ASP A 137 9.19 1.24 -12.13
N TYR A 138 9.38 2.24 -12.99
CA TYR A 138 8.30 3.11 -13.43
C TYR A 138 7.26 2.40 -14.32
N VAL A 139 7.65 1.32 -15.01
CA VAL A 139 6.73 0.55 -15.86
C VAL A 139 5.72 -0.20 -14.99
N SER A 140 6.19 -0.94 -13.98
CA SER A 140 5.30 -1.65 -13.06
C SER A 140 4.44 -0.70 -12.23
N ALA A 141 4.98 0.47 -11.85
CA ALA A 141 4.21 1.53 -11.19
C ALA A 141 3.03 1.99 -12.06
N LEU A 142 3.29 2.28 -13.34
CA LEU A 142 2.28 2.74 -14.29
C LEU A 142 1.19 1.68 -14.51
N GLN A 143 1.57 0.42 -14.71
CA GLN A 143 0.61 -0.69 -14.84
C GLN A 143 -0.28 -0.82 -13.60
N THR A 144 0.28 -0.61 -12.40
CA THR A 144 -0.47 -0.67 -11.15
C THR A 144 -1.48 0.49 -11.04
N TYR A 145 -1.13 1.71 -11.46
CA TYR A 145 -2.10 2.81 -11.51
C TYR A 145 -3.23 2.57 -12.52
N GLN A 146 -2.92 1.98 -13.68
CA GLN A 146 -3.95 1.59 -14.65
C GLN A 146 -4.91 0.52 -14.09
N GLU A 147 -4.41 -0.42 -13.30
CA GLU A 147 -5.24 -1.37 -12.57
C GLU A 147 -6.23 -0.67 -11.64
N ILE A 148 -5.74 0.28 -10.83
CA ILE A 148 -6.58 1.06 -9.91
C ILE A 148 -7.67 1.80 -10.67
N MET A 149 -7.32 2.50 -11.75
CA MET A 149 -8.29 3.25 -12.56
C MET A 149 -9.37 2.32 -13.14
N ARG A 150 -9.00 1.13 -13.61
CA ARG A 150 -9.94 0.14 -14.15
C ARG A 150 -10.88 -0.44 -13.08
N ILE A 151 -10.40 -0.61 -11.86
CA ILE A 151 -11.23 -1.03 -10.73
C ILE A 151 -12.24 0.07 -10.40
N ILE A 152 -11.79 1.32 -10.29
CA ILE A 152 -12.64 2.45 -9.92
C ILE A 152 -13.71 2.74 -10.98
N ASP A 153 -13.38 2.60 -12.28
CA ASP A 153 -14.32 2.85 -13.38
C ASP A 153 -15.59 1.97 -13.30
N ARG A 154 -15.49 0.78 -12.67
CA ARG A 154 -16.61 -0.15 -12.47
C ARG A 154 -17.42 0.12 -11.20
N LEU A 155 -16.99 1.08 -10.37
CA LEU A 155 -17.55 1.34 -9.05
C LEU A 155 -18.28 2.69 -9.02
N PRO A 156 -19.24 2.88 -8.11
CA PRO A 156 -19.88 4.17 -7.94
C PRO A 156 -18.84 5.21 -7.50
N LYS A 157 -18.84 6.36 -8.18
CA LYS A 157 -17.94 7.48 -7.86
C LYS A 157 -18.33 8.09 -6.51
N ASN A 158 -17.34 8.27 -5.65
CA ASN A 158 -17.45 9.00 -4.37
C ASN A 158 -16.22 9.91 -4.24
N GLY A 159 -16.21 10.82 -3.25
CA GLY A 159 -15.11 11.77 -3.06
C GLY A 159 -13.73 11.10 -3.00
N TYR A 160 -13.59 10.10 -2.12
CA TYR A 160 -12.35 9.33 -1.97
C TYR A 160 -11.84 8.71 -3.28
N ARG A 161 -12.71 8.08 -4.07
CA ARG A 161 -12.34 7.46 -5.35
C ARG A 161 -12.01 8.49 -6.40
N CYS A 162 -12.67 9.66 -6.41
CA CYS A 162 -12.30 10.78 -7.27
C CYS A 162 -10.88 11.28 -6.95
N ASP A 163 -10.53 11.40 -5.67
CA ASP A 163 -9.20 11.83 -5.24
C ASP A 163 -8.13 10.82 -5.66
N ILE A 164 -8.42 9.51 -5.55
CA ILE A 164 -7.51 8.47 -6.02
C ILE A 164 -7.35 8.49 -7.54
N LEU A 165 -8.43 8.67 -8.29
CA LEU A 165 -8.34 8.80 -9.74
C LEU A 165 -7.48 10.00 -10.13
N LEU A 166 -7.63 11.15 -9.45
CA LEU A 166 -6.81 12.33 -9.67
C LEU A 166 -5.32 12.01 -9.43
N LYS A 167 -5.01 11.31 -8.34
CA LYS A 167 -3.65 10.88 -8.02
C LYS A 167 -3.08 9.91 -9.06
N CYS A 168 -3.88 8.94 -9.50
CA CYS A 168 -3.49 7.99 -10.55
C CYS A 168 -3.20 8.71 -11.87
N GLU A 169 -4.03 9.69 -12.22
CA GLU A 169 -3.88 10.50 -13.43
C GLU A 169 -2.58 11.31 -13.41
N ILE A 170 -2.32 12.08 -12.35
CA ILE A 170 -1.09 12.88 -12.19
C ILE A 170 0.15 11.99 -12.26
N ASN A 171 0.16 10.89 -11.48
CA ASN A 171 1.29 9.97 -11.46
C ASN A 171 1.50 9.29 -12.82
N SER A 172 0.43 8.94 -13.54
CA SER A 172 0.54 8.32 -14.86
C SER A 172 1.18 9.27 -15.87
N VAL A 173 0.80 10.55 -15.86
CA VAL A 173 1.43 11.58 -16.72
C VAL A 173 2.93 11.69 -16.41
N PHE A 174 3.30 11.83 -15.14
CA PHE A 174 4.71 11.93 -14.74
C PHE A 174 5.52 10.69 -15.12
N LEU A 175 4.98 9.49 -14.85
CA LEU A 175 5.63 8.23 -15.21
C LEU A 175 5.80 8.08 -16.72
N LEU A 176 4.79 8.46 -17.52
CA LEU A 176 4.86 8.40 -18.98
C LEU A 176 5.92 9.33 -19.55
N LEU A 177 6.02 10.56 -19.02
CA LEU A 177 7.06 11.50 -19.42
C LEU A 177 8.47 11.01 -19.02
N ILE A 178 8.62 10.44 -17.82
CA ILE A 178 9.87 9.79 -17.37
C ILE A 178 10.28 8.65 -18.30
N LEU A 179 9.31 7.80 -18.67
CA LEU A 179 9.54 6.64 -19.52
C LEU A 179 9.80 6.97 -20.99
N ARG A 180 9.57 8.22 -21.42
CA ARG A 180 9.73 8.73 -22.80
C ARG A 180 9.05 7.83 -23.84
N PRO A 181 7.83 8.18 -24.31
CA PRO A 181 7.07 7.35 -25.24
C PRO A 181 7.79 6.98 -26.52
N ASN A 182 8.69 7.84 -27.02
CA ASN A 182 9.43 7.59 -28.25
C ASN A 182 10.51 6.49 -28.12
N THR A 183 10.87 6.10 -26.90
CA THR A 183 11.92 5.07 -26.66
C THR A 183 11.36 3.68 -26.36
N LEU A 184 10.06 3.56 -26.13
CA LEU A 184 9.39 2.32 -25.77
C LEU A 184 8.21 2.12 -26.73
N ASN A 185 7.95 0.89 -27.19
CA ASN A 185 6.68 0.53 -27.85
C ASN A 185 5.53 0.60 -26.82
N ILE A 186 5.22 1.81 -26.35
CA ILE A 186 4.20 2.06 -25.34
C ILE A 186 2.83 1.74 -25.95
N ALA A 187 2.00 1.00 -25.21
CA ALA A 187 0.67 0.63 -25.66
C ALA A 187 -0.16 1.87 -26.09
N PRO A 188 -0.96 1.80 -27.16
CA PRO A 188 -1.66 2.96 -27.71
C PRO A 188 -2.58 3.67 -26.70
N ASN A 189 -3.09 2.95 -25.70
CA ASN A 189 -3.92 3.51 -24.63
C ASN A 189 -3.16 4.48 -23.70
N LEU A 190 -1.84 4.32 -23.58
CA LEU A 190 -0.98 5.17 -22.75
C LEU A 190 -0.56 6.45 -23.50
N ALA A 191 -0.41 6.38 -24.82
CA ALA A 191 -0.19 7.57 -25.66
C ALA A 191 -1.39 8.53 -25.59
N LYS A 192 -2.61 7.99 -25.56
CA LYS A 192 -3.85 8.79 -25.41
C LYS A 192 -3.86 9.67 -24.15
N ILE A 193 -3.25 9.22 -23.05
CA ILE A 193 -3.18 10.02 -21.82
C ILE A 193 -2.39 11.31 -22.08
N LEU A 194 -1.27 11.24 -22.80
CA LEU A 194 -0.48 12.42 -23.13
C LEU A 194 -1.14 13.28 -24.21
N GLU A 195 -1.72 12.67 -25.25
CA GLU A 195 -2.43 13.37 -26.33
C GLU A 195 -3.54 14.27 -25.78
N LYS A 196 -4.28 13.80 -24.75
CA LYS A 196 -5.31 14.58 -24.05
C LYS A 196 -4.79 15.93 -23.56
N TYR A 197 -3.62 15.93 -22.93
CA TYR A 197 -2.98 17.15 -22.43
C TYR A 197 -2.33 17.96 -23.56
N THR A 198 -1.78 17.30 -24.59
CA THR A 198 -1.25 17.98 -25.77
C THR A 198 -2.33 18.82 -26.48
N TRP A 199 -3.53 18.26 -26.66
CA TRP A 199 -4.64 18.95 -27.36
C TRP A 199 -5.56 19.76 -26.45
N GLY A 200 -5.42 19.64 -25.13
CA GLY A 200 -6.29 20.30 -24.17
C GLY A 200 -7.73 19.75 -24.15
N ASP A 201 -7.91 18.46 -24.46
CA ASP A 201 -9.23 17.83 -24.53
C ASP A 201 -9.81 17.60 -23.11
N LYS A 202 -10.75 18.46 -22.72
CA LYS A 202 -11.47 18.38 -21.44
C LYS A 202 -12.66 17.41 -21.47
N SER A 203 -12.97 16.78 -22.61
CA SER A 203 -14.14 15.90 -22.77
C SER A 203 -13.94 14.50 -22.18
N ASP A 204 -12.73 14.17 -21.75
CA ASP A 204 -12.38 12.86 -21.23
C ASP A 204 -13.13 12.49 -19.94
N ASN A 205 -13.72 11.28 -19.93
CA ASN A 205 -14.53 10.76 -18.84
C ASN A 205 -13.77 10.64 -17.50
N ILE A 206 -12.46 10.40 -17.55
CA ILE A 206 -11.61 10.29 -16.36
C ILE A 206 -11.39 11.69 -15.78
N LEU A 207 -11.09 12.70 -16.61
CA LEU A 207 -10.94 14.09 -16.13
C LEU A 207 -12.21 14.59 -15.44
N GLN A 208 -13.37 14.32 -16.03
CA GLN A 208 -14.68 14.64 -15.44
C GLN A 208 -14.91 13.87 -14.13
N ALA A 209 -14.39 12.64 -14.02
CA ALA A 209 -14.46 11.85 -12.80
C ALA A 209 -13.55 12.36 -11.68
N CYS A 210 -12.33 12.79 -12.01
CA CYS A 210 -11.28 13.19 -11.07
C CYS A 210 -11.53 14.54 -10.39
N LYS A 211 -12.50 15.34 -10.87
CA LYS A 211 -12.74 16.71 -10.40
C LYS A 211 -11.46 17.57 -10.35
N MET A 212 -10.58 17.38 -11.33
CA MET A 212 -9.32 18.12 -11.43
C MET A 212 -9.61 19.63 -11.55
N SER A 213 -8.89 20.45 -10.79
CA SER A 213 -8.96 21.91 -10.92
C SER A 213 -8.42 22.36 -12.28
N GLU A 214 -8.98 23.43 -12.83
CA GLU A 214 -8.51 23.99 -14.11
C GLU A 214 -7.04 24.39 -14.07
N MET A 215 -6.56 24.96 -12.96
CA MET A 215 -5.15 25.33 -12.80
C MET A 215 -4.22 24.11 -12.94
N LEU A 216 -4.52 23.03 -12.20
CA LEU A 216 -3.73 21.79 -12.27
C LEU A 216 -3.76 21.17 -13.67
N PHE A 217 -4.89 21.25 -14.37
CA PHE A 217 -4.99 20.78 -15.75
C PHE A 217 -4.06 21.57 -16.69
N ILE A 218 -4.06 22.90 -16.58
CA ILE A 218 -3.18 23.78 -17.38
C ILE A 218 -1.71 23.49 -17.05
N LEU A 219 -1.35 23.30 -15.78
CA LEU A 219 0.01 22.95 -15.39
C LEU A 219 0.46 21.62 -16.00
N LEU A 220 -0.39 20.58 -15.98
CA LEU A 220 -0.10 19.29 -16.62
C LEU A 220 0.03 19.42 -18.14
N GLN A 221 -0.82 20.23 -18.77
CA GLN A 221 -0.71 20.55 -20.19
C GLN A 221 0.62 21.24 -20.53
N SER A 222 0.98 22.29 -19.81
CA SER A 222 2.26 22.99 -19.96
C SER A 222 3.44 22.04 -19.80
N LEU A 223 3.40 21.15 -18.78
CA LEU A 223 4.45 20.16 -18.56
C LEU A 223 4.60 19.21 -19.74
N VAL A 224 3.50 18.65 -20.24
CA VAL A 224 3.52 17.71 -21.37
C VAL A 224 4.07 18.40 -22.62
N VAL A 225 3.63 19.63 -22.90
CA VAL A 225 4.09 20.40 -24.06
C VAL A 225 5.59 20.72 -23.95
N ILE A 226 6.07 21.19 -22.79
CA ILE A 226 7.49 21.49 -22.58
C ILE A 226 8.36 20.23 -22.71
N CYS A 227 7.90 19.09 -22.18
CA CYS A 227 8.62 17.83 -22.32
C CYS A 227 8.62 17.28 -23.75
N GLN A 228 7.67 17.69 -24.60
CA GLN A 228 7.63 17.34 -26.02
C GLN A 228 8.37 18.35 -26.91
N SER A 229 8.63 19.56 -26.43
CA SER A 229 9.39 20.58 -27.14
C SER A 229 10.90 20.42 -27.01
N LEU A 230 11.62 21.14 -27.87
CA LEU A 230 13.09 21.22 -27.84
C LEU A 230 13.60 22.18 -26.76
N ASP A 231 12.80 23.21 -26.42
CA ASP A 231 13.12 24.16 -25.35
C ASP A 231 12.56 23.66 -24.02
N LYS A 232 13.44 23.54 -23.03
CA LYS A 232 13.14 23.03 -21.69
C LYS A 232 13.54 24.02 -20.60
N SER A 233 13.91 25.25 -20.99
CA SER A 233 14.39 26.29 -20.08
C SER A 233 13.37 26.65 -18.99
N SER A 234 12.08 26.62 -19.30
CA SER A 234 10.99 26.95 -18.36
C SER A 234 10.55 25.79 -17.45
N LEU A 235 11.23 24.64 -17.49
CA LEU A 235 10.82 23.46 -16.73
C LEU A 235 11.05 23.62 -15.22
N GLU A 236 12.10 24.35 -14.82
CA GLU A 236 12.39 24.66 -13.41
C GLU A 236 11.37 25.63 -12.83
N ASP A 237 10.97 26.66 -13.59
CA ASP A 237 9.93 27.61 -13.17
C ASP A 237 8.59 26.89 -12.96
N LEU A 238 8.27 25.95 -13.86
CA LEU A 238 7.05 25.16 -13.77
C LEU A 238 7.03 24.25 -12.52
N GLU A 239 8.17 23.76 -12.05
CA GLU A 239 8.27 22.98 -10.80
C GLU A 239 7.69 23.74 -9.60
N VAL A 240 8.02 25.03 -9.51
CA VAL A 240 7.60 25.92 -8.42
C VAL A 240 6.08 26.09 -8.42
N GLU A 241 5.48 26.24 -9.61
CA GLU A 241 4.03 26.39 -9.75
C GLU A 241 3.26 25.11 -9.41
N PHE A 242 3.84 23.93 -9.66
CA PHE A 242 3.24 22.65 -9.27
C PHE A 242 3.25 22.41 -7.74
N TRP A 243 4.20 23.01 -7.02
CA TRP A 243 4.49 22.64 -5.63
C TRP A 243 3.30 22.67 -4.66
N PRO A 244 2.35 23.61 -4.75
CA PRO A 244 1.18 23.65 -3.87
C PRO A 244 0.20 22.49 -4.11
N PHE A 245 0.18 21.90 -5.31
CA PHE A 245 -0.82 20.92 -5.72
C PHE A 245 -0.39 19.47 -5.53
N LEU A 246 0.91 19.23 -5.30
CA LEU A 246 1.49 17.89 -5.30
C LEU A 246 1.75 17.35 -3.90
N SER A 247 1.54 16.03 -3.73
CA SER A 247 2.00 15.29 -2.56
C SER A 247 3.53 15.18 -2.53
N SER A 248 4.10 14.79 -1.38
CA SER A 248 5.55 14.59 -1.23
C SER A 248 6.12 13.58 -2.24
N GLU A 249 5.39 12.51 -2.53
CA GLU A 249 5.78 11.48 -3.51
C GLU A 249 5.72 12.01 -4.94
N GLN A 250 4.68 12.77 -5.28
CA GLN A 250 4.54 13.41 -6.59
C GLN A 250 5.63 14.46 -6.83
N LYS A 251 6.00 15.22 -5.80
CA LYS A 251 7.13 16.16 -5.82
C LYS A 251 8.45 15.46 -6.13
N ASN A 252 8.71 14.32 -5.50
CA ASN A 252 9.91 13.54 -5.78
C ASN A 252 9.91 13.01 -7.23
N LEU A 253 8.75 12.56 -7.72
CA LEU A 253 8.63 12.09 -9.10
C LEU A 253 8.83 13.22 -10.12
N LEU A 254 8.27 14.41 -9.86
CA LEU A 254 8.50 15.60 -10.68
C LEU A 254 9.98 15.98 -10.71
N ARG A 255 10.66 15.96 -9.57
CA ARG A 255 12.12 16.19 -9.52
C ARG A 255 12.93 15.19 -10.34
N VAL A 256 12.54 13.91 -10.32
CA VAL A 256 13.16 12.89 -11.17
C VAL A 256 12.95 13.23 -12.64
N LEU A 257 11.73 13.61 -13.03
CA LEU A 257 11.40 14.04 -14.38
C LEU A 257 12.26 15.24 -14.80
N ILE A 258 12.34 16.29 -14.00
CA ILE A 258 13.11 17.51 -14.34
C ILE A 258 14.58 17.17 -14.56
N LYS A 259 15.18 16.39 -13.65
CA LYS A 259 16.57 15.92 -13.80
C LYS A 259 16.80 15.14 -15.09
N LEU A 260 15.82 14.35 -15.54
CA LEU A 260 15.92 13.59 -16.79
C LEU A 260 15.82 14.48 -18.04
N TYR A 261 15.31 15.70 -17.92
CA TYR A 261 15.06 16.59 -19.06
C TYR A 261 16.05 17.76 -19.14
N CYS A 262 16.61 18.19 -18.01
CA CYS A 262 17.64 19.23 -17.92
C CYS A 262 19.08 18.70 -18.05
N HIS A 263 19.29 17.38 -18.02
CA HIS A 263 20.54 16.70 -18.36
C HIS A 263 20.40 15.93 -19.67
#